data_AF-A0AA43RSK0-F1
#
_entry.id   AF-A0AA43RSK0-F1
#
_cell.length_a   1.000
_cell.length_b   1.000
_cell.length_c   1.000
_cell.angle_alpha   90.00
_cell.angle_beta   90.00
_cell.angle_gamma   90.00
#
_symmetry.space_group_name_H-M   'P 1'
#
loop_
_entity.id
_entity.type
_entity.pdbx_description
1 polymer ?
#
loop_
_entity_poly.entity_id
_entity_poly.type
_entity_poly.pdbx_seq_one_letter_code
_entity_poly.pdbx_strand_id
1 'polypeptide(L)'
;MEWSKLKDSFYLKNHLGNIRAVVDAQGNTVQATDYYPFGMPTAASRNEGVQPDKYGGKEYDTMNGLEMYDFHARQYDPAIGRFTSTDPHAENYYSTSPYTYCLNNPLRAIDPTGESIWYRNCQILVCFDNCLFRNNECLSRLF
;
A
#
# COMPACT_ATOMS: atom_id res chain seq x y z
N MET A 1 -8.35 -14.60 -16.31
CA MET A 1 -7.00 -14.35 -15.74
C MET A 1 -6.04 -15.38 -16.31
N GLU A 2 -5.03 -14.95 -17.05
CA GLU A 2 -4.09 -15.84 -17.74
C GLU A 2 -2.83 -16.00 -16.88
N TRP A 3 -2.87 -16.99 -15.97
CA TRP A 3 -1.83 -17.23 -14.95
C TRP A 3 -0.43 -17.53 -15.50
N SER A 4 -0.31 -17.91 -16.77
CA SER A 4 0.98 -18.18 -17.42
C SER A 4 1.85 -16.93 -17.56
N LYS A 5 1.24 -15.73 -17.69
CA LYS A 5 1.97 -14.47 -17.87
C LYS A 5 2.68 -13.96 -16.62
N LEU A 6 2.27 -14.41 -15.43
CA LEU A 6 2.84 -13.98 -14.16
C LEU A 6 3.90 -14.93 -13.59
N LYS A 7 3.98 -16.15 -14.14
CA LYS A 7 4.79 -17.25 -13.58
C LYS A 7 6.27 -16.90 -13.40
N ASP A 8 6.80 -16.04 -14.27
CA ASP A 8 8.19 -15.56 -14.23
C ASP A 8 8.25 -14.02 -14.28
N SER A 9 7.36 -13.35 -13.52
CA SER A 9 7.30 -11.88 -13.45
C SER A 9 7.95 -11.33 -12.18
N PHE A 10 8.59 -10.15 -12.29
CA PHE A 10 9.23 -9.46 -11.19
C PHE A 10 8.50 -8.15 -10.86
N TYR A 11 8.34 -7.86 -9.57
CA TYR A 11 7.71 -6.65 -9.09
C TYR A 11 8.73 -5.57 -8.76
N LEU A 12 8.68 -4.46 -9.48
CA LEU A 12 9.46 -3.26 -9.19
C LEU A 12 8.69 -2.39 -8.21
N LYS A 13 9.22 -2.26 -7.00
CA LYS A 13 8.60 -1.53 -5.90
C LYS A 13 9.27 -0.18 -5.67
N ASN A 14 8.51 0.81 -5.20
CA ASN A 14 9.07 2.07 -4.71
C ASN A 14 9.52 1.97 -3.23
N HIS A 15 9.97 3.09 -2.65
CA HIS A 15 10.46 3.15 -1.27
C HIS A 15 9.41 2.80 -0.19
N LEU A 16 8.12 2.90 -0.52
CA LEU A 16 7.02 2.51 0.36
C LEU A 16 6.62 1.04 0.20
N GLY A 17 7.06 0.40 -0.90
CA GLY A 17 6.68 -0.97 -1.26
C GLY A 17 5.53 -1.05 -2.27
N ASN A 18 5.10 0.06 -2.86
CA ASN A 18 4.06 0.09 -3.90
C ASN A 18 4.61 -0.49 -5.21
N ILE A 19 3.85 -1.34 -5.89
CA ILE A 19 4.25 -1.97 -7.14
C ILE A 19 4.10 -0.96 -8.29
N ARG A 20 5.21 -0.44 -8.82
CA ARG A 20 5.21 0.56 -9.90
C ARG A 20 5.25 -0.07 -11.28
N ALA A 21 5.90 -1.22 -11.41
CA ALA A 21 5.95 -1.95 -12.65
C ALA A 21 6.07 -3.45 -12.38
N VAL A 22 5.52 -4.22 -13.31
CA VAL A 22 5.65 -5.67 -13.38
C VAL A 22 6.40 -5.96 -14.67
N VAL A 23 7.53 -6.64 -14.57
CA VAL A 23 8.38 -6.98 -15.71
C VAL A 23 8.41 -8.48 -15.90
N ASP A 24 8.41 -8.96 -17.15
CA ASP A 24 8.58 -10.38 -17.45
C ASP A 24 10.05 -10.82 -17.33
N ALA A 25 10.29 -12.12 -17.47
CA ALA A 25 11.63 -12.70 -17.45
C ALA A 25 12.55 -12.21 -18.58
N GLN A 26 11.97 -11.63 -19.63
CA GLN A 26 12.69 -11.06 -20.76
C GLN A 26 12.99 -9.56 -20.58
N GLY A 27 12.50 -8.94 -19.49
CA GLY A 27 12.69 -7.53 -19.17
C GLY A 27 11.67 -6.58 -19.80
N ASN A 28 10.58 -7.09 -20.38
CA ASN A 28 9.50 -6.24 -20.89
C ASN A 28 8.53 -5.85 -19.78
N THR A 29 8.08 -4.60 -19.77
CA THR A 29 7.07 -4.12 -18.83
C THR A 29 5.68 -4.62 -19.21
N VAL A 30 5.15 -5.55 -18.41
CA VAL A 30 3.82 -6.15 -18.61
C VAL A 30 2.73 -5.25 -18.03
N GLN A 31 3.00 -4.61 -16.88
CA GLN A 31 2.10 -3.64 -16.24
C GLN A 31 2.93 -2.47 -15.68
N ALA A 32 2.38 -1.26 -15.76
CA ALA A 32 2.94 -0.07 -15.14
C ALA A 32 1.83 0.67 -14.41
N THR A 33 2.06 1.02 -13.15
CA THR A 33 1.04 1.70 -12.34
C THR A 33 1.64 2.90 -11.65
N ASP A 34 1.07 4.06 -11.96
CA ASP A 34 1.43 5.33 -11.34
C ASP A 34 0.35 5.69 -10.33
N TYR A 35 0.75 6.10 -9.13
CA TYR A 35 -0.16 6.39 -8.03
C TYR A 35 -0.15 7.87 -7.64
N TYR A 36 -1.33 8.38 -7.29
CA TYR A 36 -1.46 9.55 -6.43
C TYR A 36 -0.94 9.24 -5.01
N PRO A 37 -0.67 10.26 -4.16
CA PRO A 37 -0.12 10.03 -2.82
C PRO A 37 -0.93 9.06 -1.96
N PHE A 38 -2.26 9.08 -2.07
CA PHE A 38 -3.18 8.21 -1.35
C PHE A 38 -3.46 6.87 -2.05
N GLY A 39 -2.75 6.54 -3.13
CA GLY A 39 -2.79 5.20 -3.73
C GLY A 39 -3.81 4.98 -4.84
N MET A 40 -4.52 6.03 -5.26
CA MET A 40 -5.37 5.95 -6.46
C MET A 40 -4.47 5.83 -7.71
N PRO A 41 -4.69 4.84 -8.60
CA PRO A 41 -4.00 4.77 -9.89
C PRO A 41 -4.31 6.01 -10.75
N THR A 42 -3.30 6.55 -11.42
CA THR A 42 -3.46 7.67 -12.36
C THR A 42 -3.83 7.16 -13.75
N ALA A 43 -4.36 8.05 -14.60
CA ALA A 43 -4.66 7.75 -15.99
C ALA A 43 -3.42 7.39 -16.85
N ALA A 44 -2.20 7.58 -16.34
CA ALA A 44 -0.97 7.19 -17.02
C ALA A 44 -0.65 5.69 -16.86
N SER A 45 -1.34 5.00 -15.95
CA SER A 45 -1.18 3.57 -15.70
C SER A 45 -1.57 2.73 -16.92
N ARG A 46 -0.90 1.60 -17.10
CA ARG A 46 -1.04 0.71 -18.26
C ARG A 46 -1.21 -0.74 -17.82
N ASN A 47 -2.09 -1.46 -18.52
CA ASN A 47 -2.33 -2.89 -18.33
C ASN A 47 -2.68 -3.27 -16.88
N GLU A 48 -3.52 -2.47 -16.23
CA GLU A 48 -3.89 -2.63 -14.81
C GLU A 48 -4.60 -3.94 -14.44
N GLY A 49 -5.07 -4.71 -15.43
CA GLY A 49 -5.74 -6.00 -15.23
C GLY A 49 -4.84 -7.22 -15.28
N VAL A 50 -3.51 -7.04 -15.35
CA VAL A 50 -2.56 -8.16 -15.40
C VAL A 50 -2.42 -8.81 -14.02
N GLN A 51 -2.29 -8.00 -12.97
CA GLN A 51 -2.26 -8.47 -11.58
C GLN A 51 -2.97 -7.48 -10.65
N PRO A 52 -3.59 -7.96 -9.55
CA PRO A 52 -4.46 -7.14 -8.70
C PRO A 52 -3.73 -6.39 -7.57
N ASP A 53 -2.54 -6.81 -7.15
CA ASP A 53 -1.73 -6.18 -6.11
C ASP A 53 -1.14 -4.83 -6.56
N LYS A 54 -1.46 -3.74 -5.87
CA LYS A 54 -1.07 -2.39 -6.29
C LYS A 54 -0.39 -1.61 -5.16
N TYR A 55 -1.12 -0.69 -4.54
CA TYR A 55 -0.61 0.19 -3.51
C TYR A 55 -0.31 -0.59 -2.22
N GLY A 56 0.87 -0.39 -1.63
CA GLY A 56 1.33 -1.14 -0.45
C GLY A 56 1.44 -2.66 -0.66
N GLY A 57 1.37 -3.14 -1.91
CA GLY A 57 1.24 -4.57 -2.22
C GLY A 57 -0.09 -5.16 -1.76
N LYS A 58 -1.16 -4.35 -1.73
CA LYS A 58 -2.54 -4.78 -1.43
C LYS A 58 -3.34 -4.99 -2.69
N GLU A 59 -4.26 -5.95 -2.61
CA GLU A 59 -5.19 -6.25 -3.69
C GLU A 59 -6.11 -5.05 -3.92
N TYR A 60 -6.20 -4.59 -5.16
CA TYR A 60 -7.10 -3.53 -5.59
C TYR A 60 -8.32 -4.14 -6.27
N ASP A 61 -9.44 -4.17 -5.56
CA ASP A 61 -10.69 -4.70 -6.05
C ASP A 61 -11.48 -3.63 -6.82
N THR A 62 -11.61 -3.83 -8.12
CA THR A 62 -12.44 -3.01 -9.02
C THR A 62 -13.78 -3.66 -9.34
N MET A 63 -14.07 -4.84 -8.79
CA MET A 63 -15.30 -5.56 -9.08
C MET A 63 -16.50 -4.74 -8.63
N ASN A 64 -17.53 -4.70 -9.48
CA ASN A 64 -18.77 -3.95 -9.22
C ASN A 64 -18.59 -2.45 -8.94
N GLY A 65 -17.45 -1.86 -9.35
CA GLY A 65 -17.17 -0.44 -9.11
C GLY A 65 -16.78 -0.11 -7.66
N LEU A 66 -16.28 -1.09 -6.90
CA LEU A 66 -15.83 -0.88 -5.53
C LEU A 66 -14.60 0.05 -5.49
N GLU A 67 -13.60 -0.21 -6.32
CA GLU A 67 -12.36 0.59 -6.44
C GLU A 67 -11.62 0.75 -5.10
N MET A 68 -11.55 -0.32 -4.32
CA MET A 68 -11.01 -0.32 -2.96
C MET A 68 -9.83 -1.28 -2.79
N TYR A 69 -9.05 -1.04 -1.74
CA TYR A 69 -7.96 -1.90 -1.34
C TYR A 69 -8.32 -2.74 -0.12
N ASP A 70 -7.97 -4.04 -0.18
CA ASP A 70 -8.09 -4.93 0.98
C ASP A 70 -6.82 -4.88 1.85
N PHE A 71 -6.92 -4.23 3.00
CA PHE A 71 -5.85 -4.21 4.00
C PHE A 71 -5.99 -5.34 5.04
N HIS A 72 -6.86 -6.33 4.80
CA HIS A 72 -7.26 -7.42 5.70
C HIS A 72 -8.16 -6.96 6.85
N ALA A 73 -7.66 -6.12 7.75
CA ALA A 73 -8.46 -5.65 8.89
C ALA A 73 -9.49 -4.59 8.50
N ARG A 74 -9.19 -3.81 7.45
CA ARG A 74 -10.04 -2.71 6.98
C ARG A 74 -10.03 -2.63 5.46
N GLN A 75 -11.13 -2.14 4.90
CA GLN A 75 -11.22 -1.79 3.48
C GLN A 75 -10.85 -0.32 3.32
N TYR A 76 -9.99 -0.02 2.34
CA TYR A 76 -9.46 1.32 2.11
C TYR A 76 -9.95 1.88 0.79
N ASP A 77 -10.55 3.07 0.84
CA ASP A 77 -10.97 3.83 -0.33
C ASP A 77 -9.86 4.85 -0.69
N PRO A 78 -9.15 4.65 -1.82
CA PRO A 78 -8.09 5.55 -2.25
C PRO A 78 -8.60 6.86 -2.88
N ALA A 79 -9.87 6.93 -3.30
CA ALA A 79 -10.45 8.14 -3.89
C ALA A 79 -10.65 9.22 -2.83
N ILE A 80 -11.08 8.82 -1.62
CA ILE A 80 -11.18 9.73 -0.46
C ILE A 80 -9.94 9.69 0.45
N GLY A 81 -9.11 8.66 0.33
CA GLY A 81 -7.92 8.46 1.16
C GLY A 81 -8.24 8.09 2.61
N ARG A 82 -9.24 7.24 2.83
CA ARG A 82 -9.74 6.84 4.16
C ARG A 82 -10.11 5.36 4.21
N PHE A 83 -10.11 4.80 5.41
CA PHE A 83 -10.72 3.50 5.66
C PHE A 83 -12.25 3.64 5.76
N THR A 84 -12.97 2.60 5.36
CA THR A 84 -14.44 2.56 5.49
C THR A 84 -14.91 2.09 6.86
N SER A 85 -14.05 1.45 7.63
CA SER A 85 -14.31 1.01 9.00
C SER A 85 -13.40 1.71 10.01
N THR A 86 -13.89 1.77 11.25
CA THR A 86 -13.20 2.36 12.40
C THR A 86 -11.94 1.55 12.74
N ASP A 87 -10.84 2.23 13.05
CA ASP A 87 -9.62 1.59 13.55
C ASP A 87 -9.87 0.80 14.85
N PRO A 88 -9.51 -0.51 14.92
CA PRO A 88 -9.55 -1.28 16.16
C PRO A 88 -8.70 -0.66 17.29
N HIS A 89 -7.65 0.07 16.93
CA HIS A 89 -6.74 0.77 17.82
C HIS A 89 -6.97 2.28 17.84
N ALA A 90 -8.16 2.76 17.49
CA ALA A 90 -8.52 4.18 17.53
C ALA A 90 -8.21 4.84 18.88
N GLU A 91 -8.33 4.09 19.98
CA GLU A 91 -7.98 4.54 21.34
C GLU A 91 -6.51 4.94 21.49
N ASN A 92 -5.60 4.45 20.65
CA ASN A 92 -4.20 4.85 20.69
C ASN A 92 -3.94 6.18 19.96
N TYR A 93 -4.91 6.70 19.22
CA TYR A 93 -4.78 7.86 18.33
C TYR A 93 -5.85 8.93 18.59
N TYR A 94 -5.98 9.38 19.84
CA TYR A 94 -7.01 10.37 20.24
C TYR A 94 -7.00 11.68 19.44
N SER A 95 -5.85 12.10 18.93
CA SER A 95 -5.70 13.34 18.15
C SER A 95 -6.03 13.17 16.66
N THR A 96 -6.50 11.99 16.22
CA THR A 96 -6.72 11.67 14.81
C THR A 96 -8.05 10.96 14.62
N SER A 97 -8.66 11.16 13.44
CA SER A 97 -9.92 10.48 13.12
C SER A 97 -9.69 8.97 12.98
N PRO A 98 -10.60 8.11 13.49
CA PRO A 98 -10.46 6.66 13.44
C PRO A 98 -10.51 6.06 12.03
N TYR A 99 -10.79 6.86 11.01
CA TYR A 99 -10.82 6.47 9.59
C TYR A 99 -9.57 6.92 8.82
N THR A 100 -8.61 7.55 9.50
CA THR A 100 -7.46 8.18 8.85
C THR A 100 -6.47 7.14 8.37
N TYR A 101 -6.07 7.23 7.11
CA TYR A 101 -4.94 6.47 6.60
C TYR A 101 -3.60 7.13 6.96
N CYS A 102 -2.70 6.39 7.59
CA CYS A 102 -1.30 6.79 7.81
C CYS A 102 -1.12 8.19 8.46
N LEU A 103 -2.00 8.57 9.39
CA LEU A 103 -2.02 9.92 10.01
C LEU A 103 -2.01 11.08 9.00
N ASN A 104 -2.63 10.90 7.82
CA ASN A 104 -2.60 11.83 6.69
C ASN A 104 -1.20 12.09 6.09
N ASN A 105 -0.22 11.21 6.32
CA ASN A 105 1.11 11.31 5.72
C ASN A 105 1.53 10.03 4.98
N PRO A 106 0.86 9.70 3.86
CA PRO A 106 1.09 8.46 3.10
C PRO A 106 2.44 8.43 2.35
N LEU A 107 3.22 9.53 2.37
CA LEU A 107 4.54 9.57 1.74
C LEU A 107 5.66 9.01 2.62
N ARG A 108 5.40 8.92 3.93
CA ARG A 108 6.38 8.51 4.95
C ARG A 108 5.94 7.30 5.77
N ALA A 109 4.63 7.10 5.93
CA ALA A 109 4.08 6.00 6.69
C ALA A 109 3.31 5.05 5.79
N ILE A 110 3.25 3.79 6.21
CA ILE A 110 2.48 2.70 5.60
C ILE A 110 1.68 1.99 6.68
N ASP A 111 0.57 1.36 6.32
CA ASP A 111 -0.17 0.47 7.21
C ASP A 111 -0.19 -0.92 6.57
N PRO A 112 0.67 -1.87 6.99
CA PRO A 112 0.75 -3.18 6.35
C PRO A 112 -0.45 -4.08 6.62
N THR A 113 -1.17 -3.90 7.72
CA THR A 113 -2.24 -4.83 8.17
C THR A 113 -3.61 -4.17 8.26
N GLY A 114 -3.70 -2.87 8.00
CA GLY A 114 -4.92 -2.11 8.26
C GLY A 114 -5.18 -1.96 9.77
N GLU A 115 -4.18 -2.05 10.63
CA GLU A 115 -4.35 -1.94 12.10
C GLU A 115 -3.28 -1.06 12.74
N SER A 116 -2.10 -0.95 12.12
CA SER A 116 -0.96 -0.31 12.75
C SER A 116 -0.12 0.46 11.74
N ILE A 117 0.25 1.68 12.12
CA ILE A 117 0.97 2.61 11.27
C ILE A 117 2.47 2.44 11.48
N TRP A 118 3.19 2.17 10.39
CA TRP A 118 4.61 1.90 10.36
C TRP A 118 5.31 3.00 9.56
N TYR A 119 6.46 3.47 10.06
CA TYR A 119 7.27 4.44 9.31
C TYR A 119 8.44 3.73 8.64
N ARG A 120 8.57 3.92 7.32
CA ARG A 120 9.72 3.46 6.55
C ARG A 120 10.88 4.43 6.79
N ASN A 121 11.76 4.13 7.75
CA ASN A 121 13.04 4.83 7.87
C ASN A 121 14.05 4.21 6.91
N CYS A 122 14.02 4.65 5.64
CA CYS A 122 15.00 4.18 4.66
C CYS A 122 16.18 5.16 4.63
N GLN A 123 17.26 4.82 5.35
CA GLN A 123 18.58 5.36 5.01
C GLN A 123 19.05 4.59 3.76
N ILE A 124 19.60 5.33 2.80
CA ILE A 124 20.06 4.85 1.48
C ILE A 124 20.66 3.43 1.61
N LEU A 125 20.07 2.49 0.86
CA LEU A 125 20.44 1.07 0.63
C LEU A 125 19.81 -0.06 1.46
N VAL A 126 19.12 0.15 2.59
CA VAL A 126 18.32 -0.93 3.22
C VAL A 126 17.10 -0.34 3.92
N CYS A 127 15.89 -0.67 3.47
CA CYS A 127 14.69 -0.37 4.25
C CYS A 127 14.52 -1.46 5.31
N PHE A 128 15.00 -1.20 6.54
CA PHE A 128 14.59 -2.02 7.68
C PHE A 128 13.15 -1.67 8.01
N ASP A 129 12.28 -2.67 7.87
CA ASP A 129 10.98 -2.64 8.50
C ASP A 129 11.13 -2.55 10.02
N ASN A 130 10.02 -2.15 10.65
CA ASN A 130 9.72 -2.38 12.06
C ASN A 130 10.06 -1.23 13.02
N CYS A 131 9.16 -0.26 13.08
CA CYS A 131 8.87 0.47 14.31
C CYS A 131 7.37 0.73 14.36
N LEU A 132 6.68 0.12 15.34
CA LEU A 132 5.33 0.48 15.75
C LEU A 132 5.44 1.80 16.53
N PHE A 133 4.86 2.89 16.02
CA PHE A 133 4.98 4.20 16.67
C PHE A 133 3.80 4.46 17.61
N ARG A 134 4.09 4.82 18.86
CA ARG A 134 3.13 5.40 19.82
C ARG A 134 3.72 6.68 20.36
N ASN A 135 2.97 7.78 20.34
CA ASN A 135 3.41 9.09 20.85
C ASN A 135 4.78 9.56 20.30
N ASN A 136 5.05 9.38 19.00
CA ASN A 136 6.33 9.69 18.35
C ASN A 136 7.54 8.86 18.84
N GLU A 137 7.32 7.77 19.57
CA GLU A 137 8.38 6.85 20.00
C GLU A 137 8.21 5.48 19.34
N CYS A 138 9.32 4.89 18.89
CA CYS A 138 9.33 3.53 18.34
C CYS A 138 9.24 2.51 19.49
N LEU A 139 8.12 1.78 19.56
CA LEU A 139 7.84 0.85 20.66
C LEU A 139 8.59 -0.48 20.56
N SER A 140 8.91 -0.95 19.35
CA SER A 140 9.80 -2.09 19.17
C SER A 140 10.28 -2.18 17.72
N ARG A 141 11.55 -2.62 17.56
CA ARG A 141 12.07 -3.13 16.30
C ARG A 141 11.82 -4.63 16.28
N LEU A 142 10.94 -5.10 15.41
CA LEU A 142 10.89 -6.52 15.08
C LEU A 142 12.14 -6.81 14.22
N PHE A 143 12.90 -7.84 14.61
CA PHE A 143 14.04 -8.32 13.85
C PHE A 143 13.59 -9.28 12.76
#